data_AF-A0A231VNR6-F1
#
_entry.id   AF-A0A231VNR6-F1
#
_cell.length_a   1.000
_cell.length_b   1.000
_cell.length_c   1.000
_cell.angle_alpha   90.00
_cell.angle_beta   90.00
_cell.angle_gamma   90.00
#
_symmetry.space_group_name_H-M   'P 1'
#
loop_
_entity.id
_entity.type
_entity.pdbx_description
1 polymer ?
#
loop_
_entity_poly.entity_id
_entity_poly.type
_entity_poly.pdbx_seq_one_letter_code
_entity_poly.pdbx_strand_id
1 'polypeptide(L)'
;TLRQLVLLFGIALTVVVTTILYWLKAPDIILYGVDILLLAPFVIFGCYIDEKIKDEVRFLLTKQERSYQTDYDRKEYTRNEFIRPKENPETL
;
A
#
# COMPACT_ATOMS: atom_id res chain seq x y z
N THR A 1 24.55 7.94 0.28
CA THR A 1 25.89 7.41 0.57
C THR A 1 25.84 6.14 1.42
N LEU A 2 25.31 6.16 2.66
CA LEU A 2 25.19 4.94 3.50
C LEU A 2 24.29 3.86 2.88
N ARG A 3 23.14 4.22 2.31
CA ARG A 3 22.27 3.26 1.61
C ARG A 3 22.95 2.56 0.43
N GLN A 4 23.77 3.29 -0.32
CA GLN A 4 24.58 2.73 -1.41
C GLN A 4 25.70 1.81 -0.90
N LEU A 5 26.28 2.11 0.27
CA LEU A 5 27.23 1.21 0.92
C LEU A 5 26.56 -0.09 1.38
N VAL A 6 25.34 0.00 1.94
CA VAL A 6 24.56 -1.19 2.31
C VAL A 6 24.20 -2.02 1.07
N LEU A 7 23.88 -1.38 -0.04
CA LEU A 7 23.62 -2.07 -1.32
C LEU A 7 24.89 -2.74 -1.87
N LEU A 8 26.02 -2.04 -1.88
CA LEU A 8 27.30 -2.61 -2.29
C LEU A 8 27.71 -3.79 -1.40
N PHE A 9 27.50 -3.68 -0.10
CA PHE A 9 27.72 -4.76 0.85
C PHE A 9 26.81 -5.97 0.55
N GLY A 10 25.52 -5.73 0.30
CA GLY A 10 24.57 -6.76 -0.10
C GLY A 10 25.00 -7.49 -1.37
N ILE A 11 25.41 -6.75 -2.40
CA ILE A 11 25.92 -7.33 -3.66
C ILE A 11 27.19 -8.15 -3.39
N ALA A 12 28.16 -7.60 -2.67
CA ALA A 12 29.40 -8.32 -2.34
C ALA A 12 29.09 -9.62 -1.58
N LEU A 13 28.18 -9.57 -0.61
CA LEU A 13 27.75 -10.73 0.16
C LEU A 13 27.09 -11.78 -0.75
N THR A 14 26.19 -11.37 -1.64
CA THR A 14 25.55 -12.30 -2.61
C THR A 14 26.58 -12.99 -3.51
N VAL A 15 27.60 -12.27 -3.98
CA VAL A 15 28.68 -12.84 -4.80
C VAL A 15 29.49 -13.88 -4.01
N VAL A 16 29.75 -13.63 -2.72
CA VAL A 16 30.46 -14.60 -1.86
C VAL A 16 29.59 -15.85 -1.61
N VAL A 17 28.30 -15.68 -1.32
CA VAL A 17 27.40 -16.81 -1.05
C VAL A 17 27.18 -17.66 -2.31
N THR A 18 26.95 -17.02 -3.47
CA THR A 18 26.80 -17.70 -4.76
C THR A 18 28.01 -18.53 -5.12
N THR A 19 29.21 -17.96 -5.00
CA THR A 19 30.46 -18.67 -5.31
C THR A 19 30.64 -19.91 -4.42
N ILE A 20 30.30 -19.81 -3.13
CA ILE A 20 30.31 -20.97 -2.21
C ILE A 20 29.28 -22.02 -2.64
N LEU A 21 28.04 -21.61 -2.93
CA LEU A 21 26.98 -22.53 -3.36
C LEU A 21 27.31 -23.23 -4.68
N TYR A 22 27.91 -22.50 -5.61
CA TYR A 22 28.39 -23.04 -6.88
C TYR A 22 29.49 -24.08 -6.65
N TRP A 23 30.44 -23.81 -5.74
CA TRP A 23 31.51 -24.75 -5.40
C TRP A 23 30.97 -26.02 -4.74
N LEU A 24 29.91 -25.90 -3.94
CA LEU A 24 29.18 -27.02 -3.34
C LEU A 24 28.31 -27.79 -4.33
N LYS A 25 28.26 -27.38 -5.62
CA LYS A 25 27.41 -27.95 -6.67
C LYS A 25 25.93 -28.03 -6.25
N ALA A 26 25.45 -26.99 -5.57
CA ALA A 26 24.03 -26.87 -5.26
C ALA A 26 23.20 -26.86 -6.56
N PRO A 27 22.00 -27.44 -6.57
CA PRO A 27 21.12 -27.39 -7.73
C PRO A 27 20.67 -25.94 -8.00
N ASP A 28 20.51 -25.60 -9.29
CA ASP A 28 20.25 -24.23 -9.76
C ASP A 28 19.03 -23.57 -9.09
N ILE A 29 17.99 -24.36 -8.81
CA ILE A 29 16.76 -23.88 -8.13
C ILE A 29 17.09 -23.29 -6.76
N ILE A 30 17.97 -23.94 -6.00
CA ILE A 30 18.39 -23.48 -4.67
C ILE A 30 19.29 -22.26 -4.81
N LEU A 31 20.20 -22.27 -5.78
CA LEU A 31 21.11 -21.14 -6.03
C LEU A 31 20.32 -19.86 -6.32
N TYR A 32 19.44 -19.87 -7.32
CA TYR A 32 18.62 -18.71 -7.66
C TYR A 32 17.63 -18.33 -6.55
N GLY A 33 17.07 -19.32 -5.85
CA GLY A 33 16.15 -19.07 -4.74
C GLY A 33 16.81 -18.31 -3.59
N VAL A 34 18.00 -18.76 -3.18
CA VAL A 34 18.78 -18.12 -2.11
C VAL A 34 19.25 -16.74 -2.55
N ASP A 35 19.70 -16.59 -3.79
CA ASP A 35 20.16 -15.30 -4.32
C ASP A 35 19.08 -14.24 -4.32
N ILE A 36 17.88 -14.58 -4.80
CA ILE A 36 16.76 -13.64 -4.82
C ILE A 36 16.37 -13.27 -3.39
N LEU A 37 16.26 -14.24 -2.49
CA LEU A 37 15.91 -14.00 -1.09
C LEU A 37 16.92 -13.07 -0.40
N LEU A 38 18.21 -13.27 -0.70
CA LEU A 38 19.30 -12.51 -0.12
C LEU A 38 19.40 -11.11 -0.73
N LEU A 39 19.37 -10.98 -2.06
CA LEU A 39 19.58 -9.73 -2.79
C LEU A 39 18.39 -8.77 -2.67
N ALA A 40 17.16 -9.29 -2.72
CA ALA A 40 15.93 -8.49 -2.73
C ALA A 40 15.85 -7.42 -1.62
N PRO A 41 16.08 -7.72 -0.33
CA PRO A 41 16.01 -6.71 0.74
C PRO A 41 17.06 -5.60 0.57
N PHE A 42 18.27 -5.92 0.11
CA PHE A 42 19.32 -4.92 -0.11
C PHE A 42 18.99 -4.00 -1.29
N VAL A 43 18.38 -4.52 -2.35
CA VAL A 43 17.94 -3.71 -3.50
C VAL A 43 16.80 -2.79 -3.10
N ILE A 44 15.78 -3.30 -2.40
CA ILE A 44 14.63 -2.50 -1.95
C ILE A 44 15.10 -1.33 -1.08
N PHE A 45 15.95 -1.60 -0.09
CA PHE A 45 16.48 -0.57 0.81
C PHE A 45 17.46 0.39 0.12
N GLY A 46 18.34 -0.15 -0.72
CA GLY A 46 19.39 0.61 -1.40
C GLY A 46 18.87 1.55 -2.50
N CYS A 47 17.84 1.13 -3.23
CA CYS A 47 17.22 1.90 -4.31
C CYS A 47 16.10 2.85 -3.85
N TYR A 48 15.88 3.03 -2.55
CA TYR A 48 14.84 3.91 -2.00
C TYR A 48 13.40 3.49 -2.40
N ILE A 49 13.20 2.22 -2.72
CA ILE A 49 11.89 1.68 -3.08
C ILE A 49 11.00 1.58 -1.83
N ASP A 50 11.61 1.48 -0.66
CA ASP A 50 10.97 1.46 0.66
C ASP A 50 10.06 2.67 0.89
N GLU A 51 10.48 3.88 0.54
CA GLU A 51 9.69 5.09 0.77
C GLU A 51 8.46 5.14 -0.13
N LYS A 52 8.61 4.73 -1.39
CA LYS A 52 7.50 4.68 -2.35
C LYS A 52 6.43 3.67 -1.93
N ILE A 53 6.85 2.47 -1.53
CA ILE A 53 5.93 1.43 -1.03
C ILE A 53 5.22 1.92 0.23
N LYS A 54 5.95 2.55 1.15
CA LYS A 54 5.38 3.07 2.40
C LYS A 54 4.29 4.11 2.12
N ASP A 55 4.51 5.02 1.18
CA ASP A 55 3.52 6.03 0.80
C ASP A 55 2.30 5.41 0.12
N GLU A 56 2.48 4.44 -0.78
CA GLU A 56 1.37 3.72 -1.43
C GLU A 56 0.53 2.94 -0.42
N VAL A 57 1.18 2.20 0.50
CA VAL A 57 0.50 1.45 1.56
C VAL A 57 -0.24 2.41 2.50
N ARG A 58 0.40 3.51 2.91
CA ARG A 58 -0.23 4.54 3.74
C ARG A 58 -1.45 5.12 3.04
N PHE A 59 -1.35 5.42 1.75
CA PHE A 59 -2.45 5.94 0.96
C PHE A 59 -3.61 4.96 0.88
N LEU A 60 -3.35 3.69 0.57
CA LEU A 60 -4.37 2.64 0.50
C LEU A 60 -5.08 2.43 1.84
N LEU A 61 -4.33 2.37 2.95
CA LEU A 61 -4.91 2.18 4.29
C LEU A 61 -5.64 3.42 4.81
N THR A 62 -5.19 4.62 4.43
CA THR A 62 -5.79 5.89 4.87
C THR A 62 -6.85 6.40 3.90
N LYS A 63 -7.19 5.62 2.85
CA LYS A 63 -8.27 5.94 1.92
C LYS A 63 -9.61 5.76 2.65
N GLN A 64 -9.98 6.77 3.42
CA GLN A 64 -11.25 6.84 4.11
C GLN A 64 -12.24 7.56 3.20
N GLU A 65 -13.32 6.88 2.81
CA GLU A 65 -14.46 7.57 2.20
C GLU A 65 -14.94 8.64 3.20
N ARG A 66 -14.97 9.90 2.77
CA ARG A 66 -15.44 10.99 3.63
C ARG A 66 -16.90 10.70 3.98
N SER A 67 -17.30 10.85 5.24
CA SER A 67 -18.66 10.55 5.72
C SER A 67 -19.78 11.29 4.97
N TYR A 68 -19.49 12.40 4.29
CA TYR A 68 -20.43 13.14 3.44
C TYR A 68 -20.47 12.65 1.98
N GLN A 69 -19.60 11.71 1.59
CA GLN A 69 -19.54 11.08 0.25
C GLN A 69 -20.04 9.64 0.25
N THR A 70 -20.07 8.98 1.40
CA THR A 70 -20.88 7.76 1.59
C THR A 70 -22.35 8.09 1.37
N ASP A 71 -23.09 7.17 0.74
CA ASP A 71 -24.53 7.26 0.46
C ASP A 71 -25.30 7.70 1.70
N TYR A 72 -25.42 9.01 1.88
CA TYR A 72 -26.43 9.59 2.74
C TYR A 72 -27.73 9.20 2.07
N ASP A 73 -28.55 8.45 2.79
CA ASP A 73 -29.94 8.19 2.44
C ASP A 73 -30.66 9.55 2.36
N ARG A 74 -30.53 10.20 1.20
CA ARG A 74 -31.01 11.54 0.95
C ARG A 74 -32.50 11.40 0.91
N LYS A 75 -33.18 11.78 1.99
CA LYS A 75 -34.63 11.92 2.00
C LYS A 75 -35.02 12.77 0.78
N GLU A 76 -35.67 12.15 -0.19
CA GLU A 76 -36.23 12.85 -1.34
C GLU A 76 -37.39 13.71 -0.84
N TYR A 77 -37.09 14.98 -0.55
CA TYR A 77 -38.12 15.93 -0.16
C TYR A 77 -39.08 16.14 -1.33
N THR A 78 -40.35 15.77 -1.14
CA THR A 78 -41.40 16.10 -2.11
C THR A 78 -41.72 17.58 -1.99
N ARG A 79 -41.95 18.28 -3.12
CA ARG A 79 -42.17 19.75 -3.20
C ARG A 79 -43.15 20.32 -2.15
N ASN A 80 -44.05 19.51 -1.65
CA ASN A 80 -45.15 19.91 -0.78
C ASN A 80 -44.91 19.64 0.72
N GLU A 81 -43.78 19.01 1.08
CA GLU A 81 -43.51 18.57 2.46
C GLU A 81 -43.27 19.75 3.43
N PHE A 82 -42.96 20.94 2.89
CA PHE A 82 -42.79 22.18 3.65
C PHE A 82 -44.06 23.05 3.70
N ILE A 83 -45.17 22.62 3.09
CA ILE A 83 -46.42 23.38 3.07
C ILE A 83 -47.20 23.04 4.35
N ARG A 84 -47.25 23.99 5.28
CA ARG A 84 -48.10 23.87 6.49
C ARG A 84 -49.58 23.75 6.07
N PRO A 85 -50.34 22.79 6.60
CA PRO A 85 -51.77 22.74 6.36
C PRO A 85 -52.41 24.01 6.92
N LYS A 86 -53.23 24.68 6.10
CA LYS A 86 -54.06 25.80 6.53
C LYS A 86 -55.24 25.22 7.32
N GLU A 87 -55.11 25.15 8.63
CA GLU A 87 -56.28 24.93 9.48
C GLU A 87 -57.07 26.24 9.50
N ASN A 88 -58.28 26.20 8.94
CA ASN A 88 -59.20 27.35 8.95
C ASN A 88 -60.02 27.27 10.25
N PRO A 89 -59.88 28.20 11.20
CA PRO A 89 -60.52 28.11 12.51
C PRO A 89 -62.06 28.31 12.48
N GLU A 90 -62.69 28.45 11.32
CA GLU A 90 -64.12 28.80 11.19
C GLU A 90 -65.08 27.62 10.96
N THR A 91 -64.65 26.38 11.21
CA THR A 91 -65.55 25.19 11.08
C THR A 91 -65.63 24.34 12.37
N LEU A 92 -65.56 24.96 13.55
CA LEU A 92 -65.94 24.33 14.81
C LEU A 92 -67.35 24.77 15.24
#